data_AF-A0A8J7I774-F1
#
_entry.id   AF-A0A8J7I774-F1
#
_cell.length_a   1.000
_cell.length_b   1.000
_cell.length_c   1.000
_cell.angle_alpha   90.00
_cell.angle_beta   90.00
_cell.angle_gamma   90.00
#
_symmetry.space_group_name_H-M   'P 1'
#
loop_
_entity.id
_entity.type
_entity.pdbx_description
1 polymer ?
#
loop_
_entity_poly.entity_id
_entity_poly.type
_entity_poly.pdbx_seq_one_letter_code
_entity_poly.pdbx_strand_id
1 'polypeptide(L)'
;MDGMLEKLRRSWVEQLVEEGEKYFLLDTKPLPVLGLKRDKRRSDNACSAAPGRCAAREMHYFGYKLVMLSTWNGIPIAYDLVPANTDERVAA
;
A
#
# COMPACT_ATOMS: atom_id res chain seq x y z
N MET A 1 -9.76 2.99 -17.85
CA MET A 1 -10.89 3.36 -16.97
C MET A 1 -10.32 4.21 -15.85
N ASP A 2 -9.81 5.37 -16.26
CA ASP A 2 -8.59 5.95 -15.71
C ASP A 2 -8.87 7.18 -14.85
N GLY A 3 -8.37 7.16 -13.62
CA GLY A 3 -8.23 8.35 -12.78
C GLY A 3 -9.49 8.88 -12.10
N MET A 4 -10.70 8.36 -12.36
CA MET A 4 -11.91 8.82 -11.67
C MET A 4 -11.82 8.62 -10.15
N LEU A 5 -11.34 7.45 -9.72
CA LEU A 5 -11.13 7.16 -8.30
C LEU A 5 -10.11 8.12 -7.68
N GLU A 6 -9.03 8.41 -8.39
CA GLU A 6 -8.00 9.34 -7.91
C GLU A 6 -8.51 10.78 -7.85
N LYS A 7 -9.33 11.21 -8.81
CA LYS A 7 -10.00 12.52 -8.77
C LYS A 7 -10.95 12.63 -7.59
N LEU A 8 -11.75 11.59 -7.34
CA LEU A 8 -12.64 11.55 -6.18
C LEU A 8 -11.86 11.63 -4.87
N ARG A 9 -10.78 10.86 -4.75
CA ARG A 9 -9.91 10.88 -3.57
C ARG A 9 -9.33 12.28 -3.34
N ARG A 10 -8.80 12.93 -4.39
CA ARG A 10 -8.26 14.31 -4.29
C ARG A 10 -9.32 15.31 -3.85
N SER A 11 -10.53 15.21 -4.39
CA SER A 11 -11.66 16.06 -3.99
C SER A 11 -12.04 15.86 -2.51
N TRP A 12 -11.94 14.64 -1.97
CA TRP A 12 -12.13 14.38 -0.54
C TRP A 12 -10.98 14.90 0.32
N VAL A 13 -9.74 14.78 -0.14
CA VAL A 13 -8.58 15.37 0.55
C VAL A 13 -8.76 16.88 0.69
N GLU A 14 -9.18 17.57 -0.37
CA GLU A 14 -9.46 19.02 -0.33
C GLU A 14 -10.58 19.40 0.66
N GLN A 15 -11.56 18.52 0.88
CA GLN A 15 -12.70 18.80 1.77
C GLN A 15 -12.46 18.39 3.23
N LEU A 16 -11.61 17.41 3.47
CA LEU A 16 -11.46 16.75 4.78
C LEU A 16 -10.13 17.08 5.49
N VAL A 17 -9.14 17.59 4.77
CA VAL A 17 -7.85 17.95 5.37
C VAL A 17 -7.88 19.40 5.82
N GLU A 18 -7.58 19.62 7.11
CA GLU A 18 -7.51 20.95 7.70
C GLU A 18 -6.32 21.74 7.16
N GLU A 19 -6.49 23.06 7.06
CA GLU A 19 -5.40 23.95 6.67
C GLU A 19 -4.28 23.92 7.71
N GLY A 20 -3.05 23.64 7.25
CA GLY A 20 -1.86 23.71 8.10
C GLY A 20 -1.40 22.38 8.71
N GLU A 21 -1.89 21.23 8.23
CA GLU A 21 -1.32 19.92 8.59
C GLU A 21 0.17 19.87 8.21
N LYS A 22 1.04 19.73 9.20
CA LYS A 22 2.52 19.72 9.03
C LYS A 22 3.13 18.34 9.13
N TYR A 23 2.40 17.38 9.69
CA TYR A 23 2.89 16.05 10.00
C TYR A 23 1.98 15.01 9.38
N PHE A 24 2.58 13.98 8.80
CA PHE A 24 1.86 12.86 8.20
C PHE A 24 2.37 11.55 8.80
N LEU A 25 1.47 10.58 8.87
CA LEU A 25 1.77 9.21 9.26
C LEU A 25 2.13 8.42 8.00
N LEU A 26 3.29 7.78 8.01
CA LEU A 26 3.67 6.79 7.02
C LEU A 26 3.43 5.40 7.61
N ASP A 27 2.61 4.60 6.94
CA ASP A 27 2.35 3.20 7.33
C ASP A 27 2.50 2.27 6.14
N THR A 28 2.84 1.00 6.43
CA THR A 28 2.82 -0.07 5.44
C THR A 28 1.93 -1.23 5.87
N LYS A 29 1.05 -1.66 4.97
CA LYS A 29 0.10 -2.75 5.22
C LYS A 29 0.30 -3.90 4.23
N PRO A 30 0.38 -5.16 4.69
CA PRO A 30 0.46 -6.29 3.78
C PRO A 30 -0.85 -6.46 3.00
N LEU A 31 -0.74 -6.65 1.68
CA LEU A 31 -1.82 -6.99 0.77
C LEU A 31 -1.55 -8.36 0.12
N PRO A 32 -2.00 -9.46 0.76
CA PRO A 32 -1.87 -10.80 0.22
C PRO A 32 -2.70 -10.97 -1.05
N VAL A 33 -2.08 -11.44 -2.12
CA VAL A 33 -2.75 -11.78 -3.40
C VAL A 33 -3.09 -13.27 -3.41
N LEU A 34 -2.15 -14.11 -2.96
CA LEU A 34 -2.32 -15.56 -2.84
C LEU A 34 -1.67 -16.06 -1.56
N GLY A 35 -2.16 -17.19 -1.05
CA GLY A 35 -1.44 -17.95 -0.02
C GLY A 35 -0.03 -18.34 -0.50
N LEU A 36 0.93 -18.36 0.41
CA LEU A 36 2.32 -18.69 0.09
C LEU A 36 2.44 -20.15 -0.38
N LYS A 37 2.48 -20.37 -1.69
CA LYS A 37 2.68 -21.69 -2.33
C LYS A 37 4.12 -21.85 -2.84
N ARG A 38 4.59 -23.11 -2.98
CA ARG A 38 5.92 -23.43 -3.51
C ARG A 38 6.07 -23.03 -4.99
N ASP A 39 5.03 -23.21 -5.80
CA ASP A 39 5.00 -22.77 -7.20
C ASP A 39 4.01 -21.61 -7.38
N LYS A 40 4.47 -20.56 -8.06
CA LYS A 40 3.74 -19.31 -8.31
C LYS A 40 3.82 -18.86 -9.76
N ARG A 41 4.45 -19.66 -10.65
CA ARG A 41 4.70 -19.30 -12.06
C ARG A 41 3.43 -19.19 -12.90
N ARG A 42 2.29 -19.69 -12.41
CA ARG A 42 1.01 -19.74 -13.13
C ARG A 42 -0.03 -18.72 -12.68
N SER A 43 0.27 -17.78 -11.77
CA SER A 43 -0.71 -16.73 -11.42
C SER A 43 -0.54 -15.48 -12.29
N ASP A 44 -1.65 -14.84 -12.66
CA ASP A 44 -1.63 -13.58 -13.43
C ASP A 44 -0.81 -12.46 -12.75
N ASN A 45 -0.66 -12.51 -11.43
CA ASN A 45 0.11 -11.56 -10.63
C ASN A 45 1.58 -11.98 -10.44
N ALA A 46 2.02 -13.09 -11.04
CA ALA A 46 3.38 -13.62 -10.85
C ALA A 46 4.47 -12.69 -11.41
N CYS A 47 4.09 -11.73 -12.26
CA CYS A 47 5.01 -10.81 -12.90
C CYS A 47 5.36 -9.59 -12.03
N SER A 48 4.55 -9.22 -11.03
CA SER A 48 4.83 -8.05 -10.17
C SER A 48 4.60 -8.24 -8.67
N ALA A 49 3.90 -9.29 -8.23
CA ALA A 49 3.81 -9.65 -6.82
C ALA A 49 5.05 -10.46 -6.37
N ALA A 50 5.42 -10.34 -5.10
CA ALA A 50 6.59 -11.01 -4.54
C ALA A 50 6.28 -11.67 -3.19
N PRO A 51 7.07 -12.66 -2.74
CA PRO A 51 7.00 -13.12 -1.36
C PRO A 51 7.49 -12.04 -0.39
N GLY A 52 6.80 -11.83 0.72
CA GLY A 52 7.23 -10.90 1.77
C GLY A 52 6.86 -11.40 3.15
N ARG A 53 7.40 -10.71 4.16
CA ARG A 53 7.11 -10.94 5.58
C ARG A 53 6.69 -9.64 6.23
N CYS A 54 5.59 -9.67 6.96
CA CYS A 54 5.19 -8.57 7.84
C CYS A 54 5.47 -9.01 9.28
N ALA A 55 6.47 -8.39 9.91
CA ALA A 55 6.90 -8.73 11.27
C ALA A 55 5.81 -8.41 12.30
N ALA A 56 5.15 -7.25 12.17
CA ALA A 56 4.10 -6.80 13.09
C ALA A 56 2.89 -7.74 13.19
N ARG A 57 2.66 -8.58 12.17
CA ARG A 57 1.56 -9.56 12.12
C ARG A 57 2.05 -11.01 12.17
N GLU A 58 3.36 -11.21 12.37
CA GLU A 58 4.02 -12.52 12.32
C GLU A 58 3.64 -13.35 11.08
N MET A 59 3.48 -12.70 9.92
CA MET A 59 2.91 -13.34 8.72
C MET A 59 3.86 -13.33 7.53
N HIS A 60 3.86 -14.43 6.79
CA HIS A 60 4.46 -14.53 5.46
C HIS A 60 3.37 -14.57 4.40
N TYR A 61 3.57 -13.87 3.29
CA TYR A 61 2.54 -13.75 2.26
C TYR A 61 3.15 -13.56 0.87
N PHE A 62 2.36 -13.81 -0.17
CA PHE A 62 2.72 -13.48 -1.54
C PHE A 62 1.78 -12.38 -2.03
N GLY A 63 2.33 -11.24 -2.44
CA GLY A 63 1.52 -10.10 -2.84
C GLY A 63 2.31 -8.81 -2.89
N TYR A 64 1.65 -7.74 -2.42
CA TYR A 64 2.18 -6.39 -2.36
C TYR A 64 2.17 -5.89 -0.92
N LYS A 65 2.88 -4.80 -0.66
CA LYS A 65 2.62 -3.96 0.51
C LYS A 65 2.05 -2.64 0.02
N LEU A 66 1.00 -2.19 0.68
CA LEU A 66 0.46 -0.84 0.53
C LEU A 66 1.33 0.09 1.35
N VAL A 67 1.93 1.08 0.71
CA VAL A 67 2.56 2.21 1.39
C VAL A 67 1.57 3.35 1.35
N MET A 68 1.33 3.98 2.50
CA MET A 68 0.36 5.06 2.61
C MET A 68 0.88 6.19 3.48
N LEU A 69 0.68 7.41 3.01
CA LEU A 69 0.77 8.64 3.79
C LEU A 69 -0.63 9.09 4.16
N SER A 70 -0.87 9.30 5.46
CA SER A 70 -2.14 9.80 5.96
C SER A 70 -1.97 10.95 6.94
N THR A 71 -3.04 11.73 7.13
CA THR A 71 -3.14 12.69 8.24
C THR A 71 -3.32 11.98 9.57
N TRP A 72 -3.22 12.69 10.69
CA TRP A 72 -3.52 12.15 12.01
C TRP A 72 -4.95 11.61 12.15
N ASN A 73 -5.89 12.20 11.41
CA ASN A 73 -7.28 11.75 11.36
C ASN A 73 -7.51 10.57 10.40
N GLY A 74 -6.44 10.03 9.80
CA GLY A 74 -6.50 8.86 8.93
C GLY A 74 -6.93 9.15 7.49
N ILE A 75 -6.85 10.40 7.03
CA ILE A 75 -7.18 10.75 5.64
C ILE A 75 -6.00 10.40 4.72
N PRO A 76 -6.17 9.54 3.69
CA PRO A 76 -5.07 9.10 2.83
C PRO A 76 -4.68 10.18 1.81
N ILE A 77 -3.49 10.75 1.96
CA ILE A 77 -2.94 11.82 1.13
C ILE A 77 -2.25 11.26 -0.12
N ALA A 78 -1.49 10.19 0.05
CA ALA A 78 -0.80 9.48 -1.02
C ALA A 78 -0.70 8.01 -0.67
N TYR A 79 -0.64 7.16 -1.68
CA TYR A 79 -0.45 5.74 -1.50
C TYR A 79 0.19 5.14 -2.75
N ASP A 80 0.90 4.03 -2.56
CA ASP A 80 1.43 3.22 -3.65
C ASP A 80 1.44 1.73 -3.29
N LEU A 81 1.48 0.88 -4.31
CA LEU A 81 1.58 -0.56 -4.20
C LEU A 81 2.94 -1.03 -4.70
N VAL A 82 3.75 -1.53 -3.77
CA VAL A 82 5.05 -2.11 -4.10
C VAL A 82 5.06 -3.61 -3.85
N PRO A 83 5.89 -4.40 -4.55
CA PRO A 83 6.05 -5.82 -4.27
C PRO A 83 6.34 -6.09 -2.77
N ALA A 84 5.84 -7.20 -2.23
CA ALA A 84 5.95 -7.45 -0.79
C ALA A 84 7.39 -7.59 -0.26
N ASN A 85 8.36 -7.88 -1.13
CA ASN A 85 9.79 -7.96 -0.79
C ASN A 85 10.52 -6.61 -0.84
N THR A 86 9.86 -5.53 -1.28
CA THR A 86 10.50 -4.21 -1.33
C THR A 86 10.86 -3.74 0.07
N ASP A 87 12.08 -3.22 0.25
CA ASP A 87 12.51 -2.64 1.51
C ASP A 87 11.64 -1.44 1.87
N GLU A 88 11.24 -1.34 3.14
CA GLU A 88 10.33 -0.28 3.60
C GLU A 88 10.92 1.11 3.45
N ARG A 89 12.25 1.27 3.51
CA ARG A 89 12.94 2.56 3.34
C ARG A 89 13.02 3.01 1.89
N VAL A 90 13.02 2.06 0.96
CA VAL A 90 13.02 2.34 -0.49
C VAL A 90 11.61 2.64 -0.97
N ALA A 91 10.61 2.06 -0.31
CA ALA A 91 9.21 2.25 -0.63
C ALA A 91 8.62 3.54 -0.01
N ALA A 92 9.31 4.14 0.96
CA ALA A 92 8.92 5.32 1.73
C ALA A 92 9.36 6.65 1.09
#